data_AF-A0A359KDS1-F1
#
_entry.id   AF-A0A359KDS1-F1
#
_cell.length_a   1.000
_cell.length_b   1.000
_cell.length_c   1.000
_cell.angle_alpha   90.00
_cell.angle_beta   90.00
_cell.angle_gamma   90.00
#
_symmetry.space_group_name_H-M   'P 1'
#
loop_
_entity.id
_entity.type
_entity.pdbx_description
1 polymer ?
#
loop_
_entity_poly.entity_id
_entity_poly.type
_entity_poly.pdbx_seq_one_letter_code
_entity_poly.pdbx_strand_id
1 'polypeptide(L)' 'MPATAIEPCILVGRLPAEPTQADLEIGFAVRGAEILACDAKRGLAVDVHRTEHDDIDAWLKAISPKSSLWRRLLGLDR' A
#
# COMPACT_ATOMS: atom_id res chain seq x y z
N MET A 1 -0.38 9.22 -3.29
CA MET A 1 -1.24 8.15 -2.75
C MET A 1 -2.70 8.40 -3.15
N PRO A 2 -3.45 7.40 -3.66
CA PRO A 2 -4.89 7.52 -3.94
C PRO A 2 -5.74 7.71 -2.67
N ALA A 3 -6.87 8.42 -2.78
CA ALA A 3 -7.79 8.64 -1.66
C ALA A 3 -8.30 7.31 -1.06
N THR A 4 -8.66 6.34 -1.90
CA THR A 4 -9.14 5.02 -1.49
C THR A 4 -8.13 4.23 -0.64
N ALA A 5 -6.83 4.50 -0.78
CA ALA A 5 -5.77 3.82 -0.04
C ALA A 5 -5.50 4.42 1.35
N ILE A 6 -5.96 5.65 1.60
CA ILE A 6 -5.75 6.36 2.89
C ILE A 6 -7.04 6.49 3.72
N GLU A 7 -8.19 6.17 3.12
CA GLU A 7 -9.44 6.11 3.86
C GLU A 7 -9.36 5.08 5.00
N PRO A 8 -9.86 5.43 6.20
CA PRO A 8 -9.93 4.49 7.30
C PRO A 8 -10.74 3.25 6.92
N CYS A 9 -10.24 2.08 7.34
CA CYS A 9 -11.03 0.86 7.25
C CYS A 9 -12.20 0.93 8.22
N ILE A 10 -13.39 0.69 7.69
CA ILE A 10 -14.59 0.57 8.51
C ILE A 10 -14.79 -0.91 8.79
N LEU A 11 -14.74 -1.28 10.08
CA LEU A 11 -15.22 -2.56 10.56
C LEU A 11 -16.52 -2.29 11.31
N VAL A 12 -17.65 -2.47 10.64
CA VAL A 12 -18.96 -2.14 11.21
C VAL A 12 -19.42 -3.30 12.10
N GLY A 13 -20.30 -2.96 13.03
CA GLY A 13 -21.19 -3.91 13.68
C GLY A 13 -20.68 -4.39 15.04
N ARG A 14 -21.25 -3.83 16.11
CA ARG A 14 -21.49 -4.64 17.30
C ARG A 14 -22.75 -5.45 17.04
N LEU A 15 -22.71 -6.71 17.41
CA LEU A 15 -23.92 -7.52 17.50
C LEU A 15 -24.89 -6.85 18.50
N PRO A 16 -26.21 -7.04 18.31
CA PRO A 16 -27.19 -6.63 19.32
C PRO A 16 -26.91 -7.36 20.65
N ALA A 17 -27.47 -6.85 21.75
CA ALA A 17 -27.22 -7.38 23.09
C ALA A 17 -27.57 -8.88 23.22
N GLU A 18 -28.63 -9.32 22.56
CA GLU A 18 -29.00 -10.73 22.42
C GLU A 18 -29.09 -11.09 20.94
N PRO A 19 -28.00 -11.55 20.31
CA PRO A 19 -27.98 -11.87 18.90
C PRO A 19 -28.72 -13.18 18.62
N THR A 20 -29.54 -13.16 17.58
CA THR A 20 -30.11 -14.37 16.99
C THR A 20 -29.06 -15.10 16.14
N GLN A 21 -29.34 -16.36 15.78
CA GLN A 21 -28.48 -17.11 14.87
C GLN A 21 -28.31 -16.39 13.51
N ALA A 22 -29.38 -15.77 13.01
CA ALA A 22 -29.32 -15.00 11.76
C ALA A 22 -28.41 -13.77 11.88
N ASP A 23 -28.42 -13.08 13.04
CA ASP A 23 -27.52 -11.94 13.27
C ASP A 23 -26.05 -12.36 13.23
N LEU A 24 -25.73 -13.54 13.77
CA LEU A 24 -24.38 -14.09 13.75
C LEU A 24 -23.91 -14.42 12.34
N GLU A 25 -24.76 -15.07 11.53
CA GLU A 25 -24.43 -15.47 10.17
C GLU A 25 -24.23 -14.26 9.26
N ILE A 26 -25.15 -13.29 9.32
CA ILE A 26 -25.04 -12.03 8.57
C ILE A 26 -23.81 -11.26 9.05
N GLY A 27 -23.63 -11.11 10.36
CA GLY A 27 -22.48 -10.42 10.94
C GLY A 27 -21.15 -11.03 10.51
N PHE A 28 -21.06 -12.36 10.49
CA PHE A 28 -19.87 -13.08 10.01
C PHE A 28 -19.57 -12.77 8.54
N ALA A 29 -20.57 -12.90 7.66
CA ALA A 29 -20.40 -12.66 6.23
C ALA A 29 -20.02 -11.19 5.92
N VAL A 30 -20.71 -10.24 6.54
CA VAL A 30 -20.44 -8.80 6.39
C VAL A 30 -19.04 -8.47 6.88
N ARG A 31 -18.65 -8.96 8.06
CA ARG A 31 -17.32 -8.71 8.62
C ARG A 31 -16.21 -9.26 7.75
N GLY A 32 -16.41 -10.44 7.16
CA GLY A 32 -15.48 -11.00 6.17
C GLY A 32 -15.29 -10.08 4.97
N ALA A 33 -16.38 -9.55 4.41
CA ALA A 33 -16.33 -8.61 3.29
C ALA A 33 -15.60 -7.31 3.65
N GLU A 34 -15.84 -6.75 4.84
CA GLU A 34 -15.17 -5.54 5.33
C GLU A 34 -13.65 -5.74 5.48
N ILE A 35 -13.23 -6.89 6.02
CA ILE A 35 -11.82 -7.24 6.15
C ILE A 35 -11.14 -7.32 4.79
N LEU A 36 -11.77 -8.01 3.82
CA LEU A 36 -11.24 -8.14 2.47
C LEU A 36 -11.13 -6.77 1.78
N ALA A 37 -12.13 -5.91 1.94
CA ALA A 37 -12.10 -4.56 1.40
C ALA A 37 -10.96 -3.72 2.03
N CYS A 38 -10.75 -3.83 3.34
CA CYS A 38 -9.65 -3.17 4.04
C CYS A 38 -8.27 -3.67 3.55
N ASP A 39 -8.12 -4.99 3.39
CA ASP A 39 -6.87 -5.58 2.91
C ASP A 39 -6.54 -5.13 1.49
N ALA A 40 -7.53 -5.06 0.60
CA ALA A 40 -7.36 -4.52 -0.74
C ALA A 40 -6.89 -3.05 -0.74
N LYS A 41 -7.46 -2.20 0.13
CA LYS A 41 -7.01 -0.80 0.30
C LYS A 41 -5.57 -0.72 0.80
N ARG A 42 -5.19 -1.59 1.75
CA ARG A 42 -3.81 -1.69 2.26
C ARG A 42 -2.85 -2.14 1.16
N GLY A 43 -3.22 -3.15 0.37
CA GLY A 43 -2.45 -3.62 -0.77
C GLY A 43 -2.19 -2.50 -1.76
N LEU A 44 -3.23 -1.74 -2.13
CA LEU A 44 -3.10 -0.57 -3.00
C LEU A 44 -2.13 0.47 -2.44
N ALA A 45 -2.18 0.76 -1.13
CA ALA A 45 -1.26 1.70 -0.49
C ALA A 45 0.21 1.26 -0.64
N VAL A 46 0.49 -0.03 -0.40
CA VAL A 46 1.84 -0.61 -0.52
C VAL A 46 2.32 -0.59 -1.96
N ASP A 47 1.46 -1.01 -2.91
CA ASP A 47 1.83 -1.07 -4.32
C ASP A 47 2.13 0.31 -4.89
N VAL A 48 1.33 1.32 -4.53
CA VAL A 48 1.59 2.71 -4.94
C VAL A 48 2.90 3.21 -4.33
N HIS A 49 3.13 2.97 -3.03
CA HIS A 49 4.35 3.42 -2.38
C HIS A 49 5.60 2.79 -3.00
N ARG A 50 5.56 1.48 -3.30
CA ARG A 50 6.66 0.80 -4.00
C ARG A 50 6.88 1.40 -5.39
N THR A 51 5.82 1.55 -6.17
CA THR A 51 5.91 2.09 -7.54
C THR A 51 6.46 3.52 -7.54
N GLU A 52 6.04 4.35 -6.58
CA GLU A 52 6.58 5.71 -6.40
C GLU A 52 8.10 5.68 -6.19
N HIS A 53 8.62 4.76 -5.38
CA HIS A 53 10.06 4.64 -5.16
C HIS A 53 10.80 4.12 -6.40
N ASP A 54 10.23 3.13 -7.08
CA ASP A 54 10.80 2.60 -8.33
C ASP A 54 10.90 3.70 -9.40
N ASP A 55 9.87 4.55 -9.52
CA ASP A 55 9.85 5.69 -10.44
C ASP A 55 10.91 6.75 -10.07
N ILE A 56 11.05 7.05 -8.77
CA ILE A 56 12.08 7.98 -8.26
C ILE A 56 13.48 7.44 -8.57
N ASP A 57 13.75 6.16 -8.28
CA ASP A 57 15.05 5.54 -8.54
C ASP A 57 15.37 5.52 -10.04
N ALA A 58 14.39 5.21 -10.88
CA ALA A 58 14.52 5.26 -12.33
C ALA A 58 14.84 6.69 -12.81
N TRP A 59 14.14 7.70 -12.28
CA TRP A 59 14.37 9.10 -12.59
C TRP A 59 15.77 9.55 -12.16
N LEU A 60 16.18 9.24 -10.92
CA LEU A 60 17.51 9.56 -10.39
C LEU A 60 18.62 8.96 -11.26
N LYS A 61 18.47 7.70 -11.68
CA LYS A 61 19.41 7.05 -12.60
C LYS A 61 19.46 7.72 -13.97
N ALA A 62 18.32 8.19 -14.48
CA ALA A 62 18.24 8.85 -15.78
C ALA A 62 18.91 10.23 -15.79
N ILE A 63 18.77 10.99 -14.70
CA ILE A 63 19.37 12.34 -14.60
C ILE A 63 20.81 12.33 -14.09
N SER A 64 21.25 11.24 -13.46
CA SER A 64 22.60 11.13 -12.91
C SER A 64 23.63 11.24 -14.03
N PRO A 65 24.59 12.18 -13.94
CA PRO A 65 25.61 12.34 -14.96
C PRO A 65 26.44 11.05 -15.06
N LYS A 66 26.66 10.57 -16.29
CA LYS A 66 27.53 9.41 -16.50
C LYS A 66 28.91 9.74 -15.94
N SER A 67 29.35 8.97 -14.95
CA SER A 67 30.68 9.18 -14.38
C SER A 67 31.71 9.03 -15.50
N SER A 68 32.59 10.03 -15.61
CA SER A 68 33.56 10.08 -16.69
C SER A 68 34.60 8.99 -16.49
N LEU A 69 35.07 8.40 -17.59
CA LEU A 69 36.08 7.34 -17.54
C LEU A 69 37.33 7.77 -16.76
N TRP A 70 37.70 9.05 -16.85
CA TRP A 70 38.80 9.66 -16.08
C TRP A 70 38.53 9.76 -14.58
N ARG A 71 37.29 10.03 -14.16
CA ARG A 71 36.95 10.02 -12.72
C ARG A 71 37.03 8.61 -12.13
N ARG A 72 36.60 7.59 -12.88
CA ARG A 72 36.77 6.18 -12.47
C ARG A 72 38.24 5.77 -12.39
N LEU A 73 39.04 6.13 -13.40
CA LEU A 73 40.48 5.82 -13.43
C LEU A 73 41.25 6.51 -12.31
N LEU A 74 40.85 7.72 -11.91
CA LEU A 74 41.45 8.47 -10.80
C LEU A 74 40.90 8.10 -9.42
N GLY A 75 39.94 7.17 -9.33
CA GLY A 75 39.35 6.73 -8.06
C GLY A 75 38.52 7.80 -7.34
N LEU A 76 38.01 8.79 -8.08
CA LEU A 76 37.30 9.96 -7.52
C LEU A 76 35.78 9.74 -7.34
N ASP A 77 35.26 8.57 -7.72
CA ASP A 77 33.83 8.21 -7.62
C ASP A 77 33.51 7.38 -6.33
N ARG A 78 34.31 7.49 -5.27
CA ARG A 78 34.17 6.67 -4.04
C ARG A 78 33.31 7.34 -2.97
#